data_AF-A0A0F9DI44-F1
#
_entry.id   AF-A0A0F9DI44-F1
#
_cell.length_a   1.000
_cell.length_b   1.000
_cell.length_c   1.000
_cell.angle_alpha   90.00
_cell.angle_beta   90.00
_cell.angle_gamma   90.00
#
_symmetry.space_group_name_H-M   'P 1'
#
loop_
_entity.id
_entity.type
_entity.pdbx_description
1 polymer ?
#
loop_
_entity_poly.entity_id
_entity_poly.type
_entity_poly.pdbx_seq_one_letter_code
_entity_poly.pdbx_strand_id
1 'polypeptide(L)' 'MTALTARLPKMDYHQTPAKIRLRHESGQYLHLSGEGLTSGDEHAWNGTKAQARTLRDRAIAAGEDWRFRAVKKCEVLE' A
#
# COMPACT_ATOMS: atom_id res chain seq x y z
N MET A 1 44.26 8.89 -27.74
CA MET A 1 42.85 9.32 -27.56
C MET A 1 42.29 8.57 -26.37
N THR A 2 42.10 9.26 -25.24
CA THR A 2 41.81 8.66 -23.93
C THR A 2 40.32 8.39 -23.78
N ALA A 3 39.95 7.15 -23.48
CA ALA A 3 38.56 6.74 -23.31
C ALA A 3 37.97 7.30 -22.00
N LEU A 4 36.99 8.20 -22.13
CA LEU A 4 36.14 8.69 -21.04
C LEU A 4 35.15 7.59 -20.65
N THR A 5 35.47 6.83 -19.60
CA THR A 5 34.51 5.95 -18.93
C THR A 5 33.63 6.80 -18.02
N ALA A 6 32.45 7.15 -18.52
CA ALA A 6 31.43 7.84 -17.74
C ALA A 6 30.98 6.95 -16.57
N ARG A 7 31.27 7.37 -15.33
CA ARG A 7 30.70 6.77 -14.12
C ARG A 7 29.21 7.13 -14.08
N LEU A 8 28.36 6.16 -14.38
CA LEU A 8 26.92 6.25 -14.12
C LEU A 8 26.69 6.51 -12.62
N PRO A 9 25.90 7.53 -12.24
CA PRO A 9 25.53 7.73 -10.84
C PRO A 9 24.69 6.53 -10.38
N LYS A 10 25.05 5.97 -9.22
CA LYS A 10 24.18 5.02 -8.51
C LYS A 10 22.92 5.78 -8.11
N MET A 11 21.85 5.57 -8.87
CA MET A 11 20.52 6.04 -8.47
C MET A 11 20.07 5.16 -7.31
N ASP A 12 20.08 5.74 -6.12
CA ASP A 12 19.43 5.18 -4.94
C ASP A 12 17.90 5.22 -5.16
N TYR A 13 17.36 4.16 -5.77
CA TYR A 13 15.92 3.94 -5.93
C TYR A 13 15.26 3.52 -4.60
N HIS A 14 15.62 4.16 -3.48
CA HIS A 14 14.81 4.11 -2.27
C HIS A 14 13.54 4.96 -2.45
N GLN A 15 12.75 4.67 -3.49
CA GLN A 15 11.35 5.03 -3.50
C GLN A 15 10.69 4.19 -2.41
N THR A 16 10.54 4.76 -1.23
CA THR A 16 9.65 4.21 -0.21
C THR A 16 8.30 3.92 -0.89
N PRO A 17 7.86 2.66 -0.95
CA PRO A 17 6.66 2.31 -1.68
C PRO A 17 5.48 3.11 -1.13
N ALA A 18 4.71 3.72 -2.03
CA ALA A 18 3.60 4.58 -1.65
C ALA A 18 2.65 3.82 -0.71
N LYS A 19 2.42 4.40 0.47
CA LYS A 19 1.49 3.83 1.46
C LYS A 19 0.06 4.04 0.97
N ILE A 20 -0.70 2.96 1.00
CA ILE A 20 -2.11 2.90 0.66
C ILE A 20 -2.92 2.51 1.89
N ARG A 21 -4.19 2.88 1.89
CA ARG A 21 -5.22 2.37 2.80
C ARG A 21 -6.15 1.45 2.01
N LEU A 22 -6.82 0.53 2.70
CA LEU A 22 -7.82 -0.36 2.11
C LEU A 22 -9.20 0.11 2.56
N ARG A 23 -10.03 0.54 1.60
CA ARG A 23 -11.42 1.00 1.85
C ARG A 23 -12.40 -0.09 1.42
N HIS A 24 -13.26 -0.49 2.33
CA HIS A 24 -14.37 -1.40 2.09
C HIS A 24 -15.50 -0.70 1.32
N GLU A 25 -16.34 -1.47 0.63
CA GLU A 25 -17.51 -0.93 -0.10
C GLU A 25 -18.49 -0.16 0.79
N SER A 26 -18.61 -0.54 2.06
CA SER A 26 -19.41 0.17 3.08
C SER A 26 -18.89 1.58 3.40
N GLY A 27 -17.72 1.94 2.86
CA GLY A 27 -17.08 3.22 3.09
C GLY A 27 -16.07 3.22 4.23
N GLN A 28 -16.02 2.17 5.05
CA GLN A 28 -15.08 1.96 6.15
C GLN A 28 -13.68 1.55 5.65
N TYR A 29 -12.67 1.60 6.51
CA TYR A 29 -11.31 1.14 6.21
C TYR A 29 -11.04 -0.22 6.85
N LEU A 30 -10.08 -0.96 6.30
CA LEU A 30 -9.52 -2.13 6.98
C LEU A 30 -8.84 -1.66 8.27
N HIS A 31 -9.09 -2.35 9.38
CA HIS A 31 -8.43 -2.04 10.64
C HIS A 31 -6.94 -2.42 10.59
N LEU A 32 -6.10 -1.71 11.35
CA LEU A 32 -4.64 -1.90 11.38
C LEU A 32 -4.17 -3.30 11.78
N SER A 33 -5.02 -4.10 12.45
CA SER A 33 -4.75 -5.52 12.71
C SER A 33 -4.77 -6.39 11.45
N GLY A 34 -5.29 -5.88 10.33
CA GLY A 34 -5.53 -6.65 9.11
C GLY A 34 -6.83 -7.44 9.14
N GLU A 35 -7.61 -7.32 10.21
CA GLU A 35 -8.90 -8.00 10.41
C GLU A 35 -9.94 -6.99 10.92
N GLY A 36 -11.14 -7.03 10.33
CA GLY A 36 -12.25 -6.14 10.68
C GLY A 36 -12.22 -4.77 10.02
N LEU A 37 -13.30 -4.01 10.24
CA LEU A 37 -13.53 -2.69 9.66
C LEU A 37 -13.41 -1.60 10.73
N THR A 38 -12.87 -0.44 10.34
CA THR A 38 -12.81 0.77 11.16
C THR A 38 -13.38 1.95 10.40
N SER A 39 -14.13 2.79 11.11
CA SER A 39 -14.76 3.98 10.54
C SER A 39 -13.81 5.20 10.54
N GLY A 40 -12.71 5.13 11.28
CA GLY A 40 -11.74 6.22 11.44
C GLY A 40 -10.43 5.98 10.71
N ASP A 41 -9.73 7.05 10.38
CA ASP A 41 -8.46 6.97 9.66
C ASP A 41 -7.24 6.71 10.58
N GLU A 42 -7.41 6.97 11.88
CA GLU A 42 -6.41 6.75 12.95
C GLU A 42 -6.07 5.27 13.11
N HIS A 43 -7.06 4.39 12.97
CA HIS A 43 -6.88 2.94 13.08
C HIS A 43 -6.92 2.22 11.72
N ALA A 44 -6.87 2.98 10.63
CA ALA A 44 -6.91 2.42 9.28
C ALA A 44 -5.56 1.80 8.90
N TRP A 45 -5.62 0.58 8.37
CA TRP A 45 -4.48 -0.14 7.84
C TRP A 45 -3.70 0.70 6.83
N ASN A 46 -2.39 0.73 7.01
CA ASN A 46 -1.45 1.52 6.21
C ASN A 46 -0.29 0.65 5.73
N GLY A 47 -0.33 0.24 4.47
CA GLY A 47 0.72 -0.61 3.92
C GLY A 47 0.97 -0.35 2.45
N THR A 48 1.80 -1.18 1.85
CA THR A 48 2.13 -1.11 0.43
C THR A 48 1.10 -1.87 -0.41
N LYS A 49 1.06 -1.58 -1.72
CA LYS A 49 0.27 -2.38 -2.68
C LYS A 49 0.63 -3.87 -2.64
N ALA A 50 1.90 -4.20 -2.40
CA ALA A 50 2.35 -5.58 -2.29
C ALA A 50 1.74 -6.27 -1.06
N GLN A 51 1.77 -5.62 0.11
CA GLN A 51 1.16 -6.15 1.32
C GLN A 51 -0.37 -6.28 1.18
N ALA A 52 -1.03 -5.32 0.54
CA ALA A 52 -2.46 -5.42 0.25
C ALA A 52 -2.79 -6.60 -0.66
N ARG A 53 -1.91 -6.94 -1.60
CA ARG A 53 -2.06 -8.14 -2.44
C ARG A 53 -1.96 -9.40 -1.59
N THR A 54 -0.98 -9.49 -0.69
CA THR A 54 -0.88 -10.62 0.25
C THR A 54 -2.14 -10.77 1.10
N LEU A 55 -2.74 -9.67 1.58
CA LEU A 55 -4.00 -9.72 2.32
C LEU A 55 -5.16 -10.23 1.45
N ARG A 56 -5.23 -9.79 0.19
CA ARG A 56 -6.20 -10.30 -0.78
C ARG A 56 -6.04 -11.80 -1.00
N ASP A 57 -4.83 -12.26 -1.29
CA ASP A 57 -4.57 -13.68 -1.54
C ASP A 57 -4.94 -14.52 -0.32
N ARG A 58 -4.71 -14.02 0.91
CA ARG A 58 -5.16 -14.67 2.15
C ARG A 58 -6.67 -14.73 2.28
N ALA A 59 -7.38 -13.64 2.03
CA ALA A 59 -8.84 -13.60 2.10
C ALA A 59 -9.48 -14.55 1.07
N ILE A 60 -8.95 -14.56 -0.17
CA ILE A 60 -9.39 -15.48 -1.22
C ILE A 60 -9.11 -16.93 -0.79
N ALA A 61 -7.94 -17.23 -0.22
CA ALA A 61 -7.62 -18.55 0.28
C ALA A 61 -8.51 -18.99 1.46
N ALA A 62 -9.01 -18.04 2.26
CA ALA A 62 -9.99 -18.26 3.32
C ALA A 62 -11.44 -18.39 2.81
N GLY A 63 -11.67 -18.19 1.50
CA GLY A 63 -13.01 -18.18 0.90
C GLY A 63 -13.82 -16.91 1.18
N GLU A 64 -13.17 -15.85 1.67
CA GLU A 64 -13.79 -14.56 1.94
C GLU A 64 -13.84 -13.68 0.69
N ASP A 65 -14.94 -12.93 0.54
CA ASP A 65 -15.09 -11.98 -0.56
C ASP A 65 -14.22 -10.74 -0.34
N TRP A 66 -13.27 -10.49 -1.25
CA TRP A 66 -12.36 -9.35 -1.14
C TRP A 66 -13.03 -8.05 -1.58
N ARG A 67 -13.75 -7.41 -0.64
CA ARG A 67 -14.51 -6.16 -0.85
C ARG A 67 -13.72 -4.89 -0.60
N PHE A 68 -12.37 -4.97 -0.65
CA PHE A 68 -11.49 -3.85 -0.34
C PHE A 68 -10.85 -3.23 -1.59
N ARG A 69 -10.97 -1.90 -1.71
CA ARG A 69 -10.30 -1.08 -2.71
C ARG A 69 -9.09 -0.35 -2.11
N ALA A 70 -7.94 -0.45 -2.79
CA ALA A 70 -6.77 0.33 -2.44
C ALA A 70 -6.98 1.81 -2.76
N VAL A 71 -6.94 2.65 -1.74
CA VAL A 71 -6.97 4.11 -1.88
C VAL A 71 -5.60 4.66 -1.48
N LYS A 72 -5.08 5.62 -2.26
CA LYS A 72 -3.88 6.34 -1.84
C LYS A 72 -4.21 7.08 -0.54
N LYS A 73 -3.26 7.15 0.40
CA LYS A 73 -3.33 8.21 1.40
C LYS A 73 -3.29 9.51 0.59
N CYS A 74 -4.37 10.30 0.60
CA CYS A 74 -4.27 11.67 0.13
C CYS A 74 -3.22 12.30 1.05
N GLU A 75 -2.01 12.49 0.51
CA GLU A 75 -1.05 13.42 1.06
C GLU A 75 -1.78 14.75 1.01
N VAL A 76 -2.22 15.25 2.17
CA VAL A 76 -2.54 16.67 2.27
C VAL A 76 -1.19 17.32 2.03
N LEU A 77 -1.01 17.91 0.84
CA LEU A 77 0.05 18.88 0.64
C LEU A 77 -0.26 20.00 1.64
N GLU A 78 0.45 20.00 2.76
CA GLU A 78 0.55 21.19 3.63
C GLU A 78 1.27 22.32 2.89
#